data_AF-A0A4R4MQN3-F1
#
_entry.id   AF-A0A4R4MQN3-F1
#
_cell.length_a   1.000
_cell.length_b   1.000
_cell.length_c   1.000
_cell.angle_alpha   90.00
_cell.angle_beta   90.00
_cell.angle_gamma   90.00
#
_symmetry.space_group_name_H-M   'P 1'
#
loop_
_entity.id
_entity.type
_entity.pdbx_description
1 polymer ?
#
loop_
_entity_poly.entity_id
_entity_poly.type
_entity_poly.pdbx_seq_one_letter_code
_entity_poly.pdbx_strand_id
1 'polypeptide(L)'
;MTSSEPLRKQAAVTVMRAARAANRSKLARTLLRGRSVRRLPLVNRLYHTVFRLGHTTTGRDAEARYRGLTLTGPAWDTAIMPSVSAGYYEEFEVTLFERLAAASRTILDVGANIGIYACTGAAHLPPGGTLIAYEPVPENLTYLRRNLDHNDLAAHVTVEALAVGATPGELTVHLSGEQTGKHSAAPANVGTPAGSVTIPMTSIDTYL
;
A
#
# COMPACT_ATOMS: atom_id res chain seq x y z
N MET A 1 17.98 10.96 24.89
CA MET A 1 18.05 11.65 23.59
C MET A 1 17.16 10.91 22.60
N THR A 2 15.95 11.42 22.32
CA THR A 2 15.13 11.16 21.10
C THR A 2 13.78 11.89 21.20
N SER A 3 13.79 13.23 21.09
CA SER A 3 12.56 14.05 20.93
C SER A 3 12.47 14.73 19.55
N SER A 4 13.38 14.43 18.62
CA SER A 4 13.48 15.10 17.32
C SER A 4 12.85 14.33 16.14
N GLU A 5 12.49 13.06 16.35
CA GLU A 5 11.91 12.19 15.31
C GLU A 5 10.51 12.62 14.85
N PRO A 6 9.59 13.05 15.75
CA PRO A 6 8.24 13.50 15.35
C PRO A 6 8.28 14.79 14.52
N LEU A 7 9.16 15.73 14.90
CA LEU A 7 9.31 17.03 14.24
C LEU A 7 9.89 16.90 12.82
N ARG A 8 10.86 15.99 12.63
CA ARG A 8 11.45 15.72 11.31
C ARG A 8 10.44 15.04 10.37
N LYS A 9 9.64 14.11 10.89
CA LYS A 9 8.54 13.48 10.15
C LYS A 9 7.49 14.52 9.73
N GLN A 10 7.02 15.37 10.64
CA GLN A 10 6.04 16.42 10.33
C GLN A 10 6.54 17.45 9.30
N ALA A 11 7.79 17.91 9.43
CA ALA A 11 8.38 18.85 8.47
C ALA A 11 8.41 18.24 7.06
N ALA A 12 8.74 16.96 6.97
CA ALA A 12 8.81 16.27 5.70
C ALA A 12 7.45 15.99 5.06
N VAL A 13 6.46 15.58 5.84
CA VAL A 13 5.07 15.45 5.40
C VAL A 13 4.57 16.80 4.88
N THR A 14 4.90 17.90 5.57
CA THR A 14 4.57 19.26 5.15
C THR A 14 5.21 19.62 3.81
N VAL A 15 6.51 19.33 3.63
CA VAL A 15 7.20 19.56 2.35
C VAL A 15 6.61 18.70 1.23
N MET A 16 6.22 17.46 1.50
CA MET A 16 5.61 16.59 0.49
C MET A 16 4.20 17.02 0.11
N ARG A 17 3.38 17.44 1.09
CA ARG A 17 2.07 18.06 0.85
C ARG A 17 2.21 19.34 0.01
N ALA A 18 3.19 20.19 0.34
CA ALA A 18 3.49 21.39 -0.43
C ALA A 18 3.95 21.08 -1.86
N ALA A 19 4.85 20.10 -2.05
CA ALA A 19 5.31 19.68 -3.37
C ALA A 19 4.18 19.10 -4.23
N ARG A 20 3.23 18.34 -3.64
CA ARG A 20 2.02 17.84 -4.32
C ARG A 20 1.02 18.95 -4.63
N ALA A 21 0.78 19.88 -3.71
CA ALA A 21 -0.09 21.03 -3.93
C ALA A 21 0.44 21.91 -5.07
N ALA A 22 1.75 22.15 -5.08
CA ALA A 22 2.43 22.81 -6.18
C ALA A 22 2.18 22.06 -7.50
N ASN A 23 2.31 20.73 -7.52
CA ASN A 23 2.05 19.90 -8.72
C ASN A 23 0.59 19.96 -9.24
N ARG A 24 -0.40 20.25 -8.39
CA ARG A 24 -1.80 20.42 -8.81
C ARG A 24 -2.06 21.82 -9.38
N SER A 25 -1.25 22.81 -9.02
CA SER A 25 -1.41 24.19 -9.49
C SER A 25 -1.20 24.30 -11.01
N LYS A 26 -2.08 25.06 -11.67
CA LYS A 26 -1.94 25.36 -13.11
C LYS A 26 -0.63 26.13 -13.36
N LEU A 27 -0.28 27.03 -12.44
CA LEU A 27 0.92 27.86 -12.50
C LEU A 27 2.21 27.04 -12.45
N ALA A 28 2.37 26.10 -11.52
CA ALA A 28 3.57 25.27 -11.45
C ALA A 28 3.65 24.26 -12.60
N ARG A 29 2.52 23.73 -13.10
CA ARG A 29 2.52 22.88 -14.31
C ARG A 29 3.00 23.65 -15.53
N THR A 30 2.62 24.92 -15.66
CA THR A 30 3.11 25.81 -16.73
C THR A 30 4.59 26.14 -16.55
N LEU A 31 5.02 26.50 -15.33
CA LEU A 31 6.42 26.84 -15.01
C LEU A 31 7.38 25.65 -15.15
N LEU A 32 6.92 24.44 -14.80
CA LEU A 32 7.71 23.20 -14.89
C LEU A 32 7.53 22.50 -16.25
N ARG A 33 6.86 23.13 -17.22
CA ARG A 33 6.59 22.58 -18.57
C ARG A 33 6.03 21.16 -18.54
N GLY A 34 5.07 20.90 -17.65
CA GLY A 34 4.45 19.59 -17.48
C GLY A 34 5.32 18.53 -16.79
N ARG A 35 6.55 18.85 -16.35
CA ARG A 35 7.34 17.95 -15.51
C ARG A 35 6.77 17.94 -14.10
N SER A 36 6.49 16.77 -13.57
CA SER A 36 6.10 16.60 -12.16
C SER A 36 7.19 17.15 -11.24
N VAL A 37 6.82 17.91 -10.20
CA VAL A 37 7.70 18.38 -9.11
C VAL A 37 8.51 17.22 -8.49
N ARG A 38 7.97 15.99 -8.52
CA ARG A 38 8.67 14.76 -8.09
C ARG A 38 9.90 14.41 -8.95
N ARG A 39 10.02 14.93 -10.17
CA ARG A 39 11.17 14.71 -11.08
C ARG A 39 12.33 15.69 -10.83
N LEU A 40 12.19 16.61 -9.86
CA LEU A 40 13.30 17.48 -9.47
C LEU A 40 14.26 16.71 -8.55
N PRO A 41 15.58 16.66 -8.84
CA PRO A 41 16.55 15.87 -8.09
C PRO A 41 16.59 16.19 -6.59
N LEU A 42 16.33 17.46 -6.23
CA LEU A 42 16.28 17.95 -4.86
C LEU A 42 15.06 17.43 -4.09
N VAL A 43 13.90 17.37 -4.73
CA VAL A 43 12.67 16.81 -4.13
C VAL A 43 12.83 15.31 -3.93
N ASN A 44 13.47 14.62 -4.87
CA ASN A 44 13.75 13.18 -4.75
C ASN A 44 14.82 12.86 -3.68
N ARG A 45 15.87 13.69 -3.56
CA ARG A 45 16.84 13.57 -2.45
C ARG A 45 16.20 13.81 -1.09
N LEU A 46 15.35 14.84 -0.99
CA LEU A 46 14.63 15.13 0.24
C LEU A 46 13.64 14.00 0.58
N TYR A 47 12.97 13.44 -0.42
CA TYR A 47 12.11 12.26 -0.33
C TYR A 47 12.84 11.06 0.30
N HIS A 48 14.02 10.69 -0.22
CA HIS A 48 14.82 9.58 0.34
C HIS A 48 15.42 9.87 1.72
N THR A 49 15.78 11.13 2.00
CA THR A 49 16.35 11.52 3.31
C THR A 49 15.29 11.42 4.41
N VAL A 50 14.06 11.80 4.09
CA VAL A 50 12.90 11.68 4.97
C VAL A 50 12.47 10.23 5.13
N PHE A 51 12.50 9.45 4.04
CA PHE A 51 12.21 8.03 4.05
C PHE A 51 13.07 7.28 5.08
N ARG A 52 14.37 7.58 5.15
CA ARG A 52 15.28 7.00 6.16
C ARG A 52 15.00 7.42 7.61
N LEU A 53 14.20 8.47 7.83
CA LEU A 53 13.89 9.01 9.15
C LEU A 53 12.53 8.58 9.70
N GLY A 54 11.67 7.94 8.89
CA GLY A 54 10.28 7.62 9.24
C GLY A 54 9.96 6.12 9.35
N HIS A 55 10.94 5.24 9.15
CA HIS A 55 10.77 3.79 9.20
C HIS A 55 11.92 3.20 10.00
N THR A 56 11.63 2.17 10.80
CA THR A 56 12.66 1.24 11.26
C THR A 56 12.86 0.20 10.16
N THR A 57 14.03 0.23 9.51
CA THR A 57 14.44 -0.84 8.60
C THR A 57 15.22 -1.87 9.41
N THR A 58 14.66 -3.07 9.55
CA THR A 58 15.33 -4.21 10.18
C THR A 58 15.63 -5.23 9.09
N GLY A 59 16.80 -5.12 8.47
CA GLY A 59 17.18 -6.01 7.37
C GLY A 59 16.32 -5.80 6.11
N ARG A 60 15.41 -6.74 5.82
CA ARG A 60 14.62 -6.78 4.58
C ARG A 60 13.26 -6.06 4.69
N ASP A 61 12.86 -5.64 5.88
CA ASP A 61 11.50 -5.18 6.15
C ASP A 61 11.49 -3.71 6.58
N ALA A 62 10.40 -3.01 6.24
CA ALA A 62 10.09 -1.67 6.70
C ALA A 62 8.79 -1.70 7.52
N GLU A 63 8.74 -0.88 8.57
CA GLU A 63 7.54 -0.66 9.39
C GLU A 63 7.14 0.83 9.36
N ALA A 64 5.84 1.07 9.35
CA ALA A 64 5.23 2.38 9.31
C ALA A 64 3.92 2.42 10.11
N ARG A 65 3.74 3.47 10.91
CA ARG A 65 2.42 3.82 11.45
C ARG A 65 1.65 4.69 10.48
N TYR A 66 0.45 4.27 10.13
CA TYR A 66 -0.45 4.94 9.18
C TYR A 66 -1.88 4.87 9.68
N ARG A 67 -2.48 6.04 9.96
CA ARG A 67 -3.89 6.16 10.38
C ARG A 67 -4.28 5.24 11.55
N GLY A 68 -3.42 5.14 12.55
CA GLY A 68 -3.64 4.29 13.73
C GLY A 68 -3.19 2.83 13.54
N LEU A 69 -2.97 2.39 12.31
CA LEU A 69 -2.49 1.05 12.00
C LEU A 69 -0.96 0.99 12.01
N THR A 70 -0.43 -0.16 12.40
CA THR A 70 0.99 -0.52 12.24
C THR A 70 1.11 -1.43 11.03
N LEU A 71 1.76 -0.95 9.98
CA LEU A 71 1.90 -1.66 8.71
C LEU A 71 3.36 -1.96 8.44
N THR A 72 3.61 -3.18 8.01
CA THR A 72 4.92 -3.66 7.58
C THR A 72 4.87 -4.03 6.10
N GLY A 73 5.99 -3.87 5.42
CA GLY A 73 6.15 -4.20 4.02
C GLY A 73 7.63 -4.36 3.67
N PRO A 74 7.94 -4.74 2.42
CA PRO A 74 9.33 -4.90 2.03
C PRO A 74 10.07 -3.58 2.03
N ALA A 75 11.29 -3.57 2.57
CA ALA A 75 12.14 -2.37 2.62
C ALA A 75 12.60 -1.91 1.23
N TRP A 76 12.56 -2.80 0.23
CA TRP A 76 12.89 -2.48 -1.15
C TRP A 76 11.75 -1.74 -1.88
N ASP A 77 10.53 -1.70 -1.32
CA ASP A 77 9.42 -0.99 -1.94
C ASP A 77 9.66 0.52 -1.96
N THR A 78 9.65 1.08 -3.17
CA THR A 78 10.00 2.49 -3.42
C THR A 78 8.81 3.44 -3.44
N ALA A 79 7.58 2.95 -3.27
CA ALA A 79 6.36 3.73 -3.46
C ALA A 79 5.38 3.63 -2.29
N ILE A 80 4.89 2.43 -1.99
CA ILE A 80 3.91 2.14 -0.95
C ILE A 80 4.48 2.45 0.42
N MET A 81 5.51 1.74 0.86
CA MET A 81 6.07 1.92 2.21
C MET A 81 6.46 3.37 2.51
N PRO A 82 7.17 4.09 1.61
CA PRO A 82 7.46 5.50 1.80
C PRO A 82 6.23 6.37 2.02
N SER A 83 5.18 6.14 1.22
CA SER A 83 3.98 6.95 1.27
C SER A 83 3.07 6.65 2.46
N VAL A 84 3.06 5.39 2.92
CA VAL A 84 2.38 4.95 4.14
C VAL A 84 3.05 5.60 5.36
N SER A 85 4.37 5.48 5.50
CA SER A 85 5.08 6.12 6.63
C SER A 85 4.94 7.63 6.65
N ALA A 86 4.99 8.26 5.47
CA ALA A 86 4.79 9.68 5.34
C ALA A 86 3.31 10.11 5.44
N GLY A 87 2.38 9.17 5.62
CA GLY A 87 0.98 9.49 5.89
C GLY A 87 0.19 10.05 4.70
N TYR A 88 0.64 9.83 3.46
CA TYR A 88 -0.03 10.37 2.26
C TYR A 88 -0.45 9.32 1.22
N TYR A 89 -0.27 8.04 1.52
CA TYR A 89 -0.73 6.94 0.66
C TYR A 89 -2.23 7.11 0.39
N GLU A 90 -2.59 7.30 -0.89
CA GLU A 90 -3.99 7.34 -1.36
C GLU A 90 -4.98 8.05 -0.42
N GLU A 91 -4.62 9.24 0.07
CA GLU A 91 -5.30 9.90 1.19
C GLU A 91 -6.81 10.09 0.97
N PHE A 92 -7.23 10.35 -0.26
CA PHE A 92 -8.64 10.51 -0.60
C PHE A 92 -9.35 9.17 -0.63
N GLU A 93 -8.78 8.20 -1.32
CA GLU A 93 -9.33 6.86 -1.53
C GLU A 93 -9.46 6.11 -0.20
N VAL A 94 -8.43 6.14 0.64
CA VAL A 94 -8.45 5.53 1.98
C VAL A 94 -9.49 6.19 2.88
N THR A 95 -9.61 7.53 2.86
CA THR A 95 -10.64 8.24 3.64
C THR A 95 -12.05 7.85 3.21
N LEU A 96 -12.28 7.74 1.90
CA LEU A 96 -13.56 7.30 1.38
C LEU A 96 -13.84 5.84 1.78
N PHE A 97 -12.83 4.98 1.67
CA PHE A 97 -12.94 3.57 1.98
C PHE A 97 -13.28 3.32 3.47
N GLU A 98 -12.67 4.04 4.41
CA GLU A 98 -13.02 3.94 5.84
C GLU A 98 -14.52 4.19 6.10
N ARG A 99 -15.09 5.19 5.43
CA ARG A 99 -16.52 5.52 5.56
C ARG A 99 -17.41 4.44 4.95
N LEU A 100 -17.00 3.89 3.81
CA LEU A 100 -17.72 2.79 3.16
C LEU A 100 -17.63 1.51 4.00
N ALA A 101 -16.47 1.22 4.58
CA ALA A 101 -16.25 0.06 5.42
C ALA A 101 -17.16 0.07 6.65
N ALA A 102 -17.31 1.23 7.30
CA ALA A 102 -18.21 1.42 8.44
C ALA A 102 -19.70 1.17 8.13
N ALA A 103 -20.10 1.26 6.86
CA ALA A 103 -21.46 0.98 6.41
C ALA A 103 -21.61 -0.39 5.73
N SER A 104 -20.56 -1.21 5.68
CA SER A 104 -20.54 -2.47 4.92
C SER A 104 -20.57 -3.68 5.84
N ARG A 105 -21.46 -4.64 5.56
CA ARG A 105 -21.51 -5.91 6.32
C ARG A 105 -20.42 -6.89 5.89
N THR A 106 -20.07 -6.88 4.61
CA THR A 106 -19.07 -7.76 4.00
C THR A 106 -18.23 -6.96 3.02
N ILE A 107 -16.91 -7.10 3.10
CA ILE A 107 -15.95 -6.48 2.18
C ILE A 107 -15.15 -7.59 1.49
N LEU A 108 -14.97 -7.46 0.18
CA LEU A 108 -14.01 -8.28 -0.58
C LEU A 108 -12.85 -7.38 -1.00
N ASP A 109 -11.65 -7.65 -0.49
CA ASP A 109 -10.41 -6.96 -0.88
C ASP A 109 -9.66 -7.82 -1.89
N VAL A 110 -9.74 -7.47 -3.17
CA VAL A 110 -9.18 -8.26 -4.28
C VAL A 110 -7.83 -7.67 -4.70
N GLY A 111 -6.75 -8.41 -4.44
CA GLY A 111 -5.38 -7.91 -4.57
C GLY A 111 -4.95 -7.14 -3.32
N ALA A 112 -5.16 -7.74 -2.14
CA ALA A 112 -4.96 -7.10 -0.84
C ALA A 112 -3.50 -6.66 -0.58
N ASN A 113 -2.53 -7.17 -1.34
CA ASN A 113 -1.10 -6.83 -1.27
C ASN A 113 -0.60 -6.99 0.18
N ILE A 114 0.12 -6.01 0.73
CA ILE A 114 0.56 -6.00 2.13
C ILE A 114 -0.57 -5.68 3.12
N GLY A 115 -1.82 -5.56 2.68
CA GLY A 115 -2.98 -5.45 3.55
C GLY A 115 -3.36 -4.04 4.01
N ILE A 116 -3.02 -2.98 3.25
CA ILE A 116 -3.42 -1.62 3.61
C ILE A 116 -4.94 -1.50 3.67
N TYR A 117 -5.64 -1.94 2.62
CA TYR A 117 -7.10 -1.89 2.55
C TYR A 117 -7.74 -2.94 3.44
N ALA A 118 -7.24 -4.19 3.47
CA ALA A 118 -7.71 -5.21 4.42
C ALA A 118 -7.67 -4.74 5.88
N CYS A 119 -6.55 -4.19 6.36
CA CYS A 119 -6.44 -3.67 7.74
C CYS A 119 -7.33 -2.44 7.95
N THR A 120 -7.36 -1.51 6.99
CA THR A 120 -8.23 -0.32 7.09
C THR A 120 -9.70 -0.70 7.18
N GLY A 121 -10.13 -1.63 6.33
CA GLY A 121 -11.51 -2.11 6.27
C GLY A 121 -11.88 -2.82 7.57
N ALA A 122 -11.06 -3.79 7.99
CA ALA A 122 -11.30 -4.55 9.21
C ALA A 122 -11.37 -3.67 10.47
N ALA A 123 -10.54 -2.63 10.57
CA ALA A 123 -10.57 -1.68 11.68
C ALA A 123 -11.83 -0.81 11.74
N HIS A 124 -12.58 -0.70 10.63
CA HIS A 124 -13.77 0.14 10.52
C HIS A 124 -15.06 -0.65 10.33
N LEU A 125 -15.02 -1.98 10.24
CA LEU A 125 -16.23 -2.79 10.09
C LEU A 125 -17.22 -2.55 11.25
N PRO A 126 -18.54 -2.52 10.99
CA PRO A 126 -19.53 -2.54 12.05
C PRO A 126 -19.48 -3.89 12.81
N PRO A 127 -20.06 -3.97 14.02
CA PRO A 127 -20.17 -5.24 14.75
C PRO A 127 -20.78 -6.35 13.89
N GLY A 128 -20.11 -7.50 13.83
CA GLY A 128 -20.51 -8.64 12.97
C GLY A 128 -20.15 -8.49 11.49
N GLY A 129 -19.47 -7.40 11.12
CA GLY A 129 -18.88 -7.24 9.79
C GLY A 129 -17.75 -8.23 9.54
N THR A 130 -17.53 -8.57 8.28
CA THR A 130 -16.50 -9.53 7.83
C THR A 130 -15.78 -9.02 6.59
N LEU A 131 -14.53 -9.44 6.41
CA LEU A 131 -13.74 -9.13 5.22
C LEU A 131 -13.07 -10.39 4.68
N ILE A 132 -13.04 -10.54 3.35
CA ILE A 132 -12.27 -11.57 2.67
C ILE A 132 -11.19 -10.87 1.85
N ALA A 133 -9.93 -11.16 2.15
CA ALA A 133 -8.76 -10.59 1.50
C ALA A 133 -8.11 -11.63 0.58
N TYR A 134 -8.16 -11.39 -0.73
CA TYR A 134 -7.51 -12.21 -1.73
C TYR A 134 -6.16 -11.59 -2.08
N GLU A 135 -5.07 -12.29 -1.80
CA GLU A 135 -3.74 -11.87 -2.24
C GLU A 135 -2.99 -13.07 -2.85
N PRO A 136 -2.63 -13.00 -4.15
CA PRO A 136 -1.99 -14.12 -4.82
C PRO A 136 -0.49 -14.24 -4.53
N VAL A 137 0.23 -13.16 -4.20
CA VAL A 137 1.69 -13.20 -4.13
C VAL A 137 2.17 -13.66 -2.74
N PRO A 138 2.96 -14.76 -2.62
CA PRO A 138 3.37 -15.32 -1.32
C PRO A 138 4.11 -14.36 -0.39
N GLU A 139 4.98 -13.50 -0.94
CA GLU A 139 5.68 -12.49 -0.15
C GLU A 139 4.69 -11.47 0.44
N ASN A 140 3.78 -10.93 -0.38
CA ASN A 140 2.75 -10.00 0.07
C ASN A 140 1.81 -10.64 1.11
N LEU A 141 1.39 -11.89 0.90
CA LEU A 141 0.60 -12.66 1.87
C LEU A 141 1.23 -12.72 3.25
N THR A 142 2.56 -12.82 3.32
CA THR A 142 3.30 -12.83 4.58
C THR A 142 3.15 -11.50 5.31
N TYR A 143 3.28 -10.37 4.59
CA TYR A 143 3.06 -9.04 5.15
C TYR A 143 1.59 -8.79 5.51
N LEU A 144 0.64 -9.20 4.68
CA LEU A 144 -0.80 -9.09 4.96
C LEU A 144 -1.16 -9.76 6.28
N ARG A 145 -0.80 -11.04 6.45
CA ARG A 145 -1.09 -11.77 7.70
C ARG A 145 -0.45 -11.11 8.90
N ARG A 146 0.83 -10.76 8.80
CA ARG A 146 1.54 -10.06 9.89
C ARG A 146 0.89 -8.72 10.25
N ASN A 147 0.43 -7.96 9.25
CA ASN A 147 -0.22 -6.68 9.49
C ASN A 147 -1.59 -6.86 10.13
N LEU A 148 -2.36 -7.88 9.76
CA LEU A 148 -3.60 -8.22 10.43
C LEU A 148 -3.36 -8.59 11.91
N ASP A 149 -2.35 -9.42 12.17
CA ASP A 149 -2.00 -9.86 13.52
C ASP A 149 -1.51 -8.68 14.39
N HIS A 150 -0.62 -7.83 13.85
CA HIS A 150 -0.08 -6.67 14.56
C HIS A 150 -1.14 -5.62 14.96
N ASN A 151 -2.31 -5.65 14.33
CA ASN A 151 -3.40 -4.72 14.62
C ASN A 151 -4.59 -5.41 15.29
N ASP A 152 -4.45 -6.67 15.70
CA ASP A 152 -5.52 -7.48 16.31
C ASP A 152 -6.77 -7.62 15.41
N LEU A 153 -6.57 -7.67 14.08
CA LEU A 153 -7.66 -7.69 13.08
C LEU A 153 -7.91 -9.05 12.46
N ALA A 154 -7.05 -10.04 12.73
CA ALA A 154 -7.12 -11.36 12.09
C ALA A 154 -8.49 -12.06 12.26
N ALA A 155 -9.18 -11.85 13.39
CA ALA A 155 -10.48 -12.44 13.65
C ALA A 155 -11.60 -11.93 12.71
N HIS A 156 -11.40 -10.80 12.03
CA HIS A 156 -12.39 -10.19 11.14
C HIS A 156 -12.11 -10.46 9.66
N VAL A 157 -10.98 -11.11 9.35
CA VAL A 157 -10.47 -11.24 7.99
C VAL A 157 -10.16 -12.68 7.62
N THR A 158 -10.84 -13.20 6.60
CA THR A 158 -10.44 -14.44 5.93
C THR A 158 -9.41 -14.10 4.86
N VAL A 159 -8.21 -14.70 4.93
CA VAL A 159 -7.13 -14.47 3.96
C VAL A 159 -7.04 -15.63 2.98
N GLU A 160 -7.26 -15.33 1.70
CA GLU A 160 -7.23 -16.28 0.60
C GLU A 160 -5.97 -16.09 -0.26
N ALA A 161 -5.20 -17.17 -0.41
CA ALA A 161 -4.00 -17.21 -1.24
C ALA A 161 -4.34 -17.50 -2.71
N LEU A 162 -5.28 -16.73 -3.26
CA LEU A 162 -5.86 -16.93 -4.59
C LEU A 162 -5.83 -15.61 -5.37
N ALA A 163 -5.61 -15.69 -6.68
CA ALA A 163 -6.06 -14.61 -7.57
C ALA A 163 -7.56 -14.71 -7.80
N VAL A 164 -8.15 -13.58 -8.16
CA VAL A 164 -9.54 -13.50 -8.60
C VAL A 164 -9.55 -13.09 -10.07
N GLY A 165 -10.20 -13.91 -10.90
CA GLY A 165 -10.38 -13.68 -12.33
C GLY A 165 -11.78 -14.06 -12.80
N ALA A 166 -11.96 -14.17 -14.12
CA ALA A 166 -13.26 -14.47 -14.71
C ALA A 166 -13.71 -15.93 -14.46
N THR A 167 -12.76 -16.86 -14.37
CA THR A 167 -13.02 -18.29 -14.16
C THR A 167 -11.96 -18.91 -13.26
N PRO A 168 -12.24 -20.04 -12.59
CA PRO A 168 -11.21 -20.81 -11.91
C PRO A 168 -10.09 -21.27 -12.86
N GLY A 169 -8.88 -21.41 -12.33
CA GLY A 169 -7.71 -21.87 -13.09
C GLY A 169 -6.41 -21.46 -12.41
N GLU A 170 -5.40 -21.18 -13.22
CA GLU A 170 -4.12 -20.62 -12.76
C GLU A 170 -3.87 -19.28 -13.43
N LEU A 171 -3.15 -18.40 -12.73
CA LEU A 171 -2.71 -17.11 -13.24
C LEU A 171 -1.21 -16.98 -13.03
N THR A 172 -0.50 -16.53 -14.06
CA THR A 172 0.89 -16.10 -13.91
C THR A 172 0.92 -14.61 -13.57
N VAL A 173 1.43 -14.29 -12.39
CA VAL A 173 1.67 -12.92 -11.95
C VAL A 173 3.14 -12.59 -12.15
N HIS A 174 3.41 -11.51 -12.89
CA HIS A 174 4.74 -10.96 -13.08
C HIS A 174 5.06 -9.99 -11.93
N LEU A 175 6.26 -10.13 -11.37
CA LEU A 175 6.71 -9.37 -10.21
C LEU A 175 7.51 -8.14 -10.63
N SER A 176 7.32 -7.06 -9.89
CA SER A 176 8.07 -5.81 -10.04
C SER A 176 9.17 -5.77 -9.00
N GLY A 177 10.39 -5.43 -9.41
CA GLY A 177 11.54 -5.26 -8.51
C GLY A 177 11.59 -3.92 -7.79
N GLU A 178 10.60 -3.05 -8.00
CA GLU A 178 10.59 -1.68 -7.45
C GLU A 178 9.40 -1.40 -6.53
N GLN A 179 8.23 -2.00 -6.81
CA GLN A 179 6.97 -1.70 -6.12
C GLN A 179 6.09 -2.95 -6.03
N THR A 180 5.67 -3.36 -4.83
CA THR A 180 4.77 -4.53 -4.69
C THR A 180 3.41 -4.28 -5.36
N GLY A 181 2.93 -3.03 -5.33
CA GLY A 181 1.68 -2.61 -5.99
C GLY A 181 1.69 -2.63 -7.52
N LYS A 182 2.80 -3.04 -8.15
CA LYS A 182 2.92 -3.19 -9.61
C LYS A 182 3.03 -4.64 -10.08
N HIS A 183 2.87 -5.62 -9.18
CA HIS A 183 2.71 -7.00 -9.60
C HIS A 183 1.48 -7.10 -10.53
N SER A 184 1.59 -7.83 -11.63
CA SER A 184 0.57 -7.80 -12.67
C SER A 184 0.51 -9.08 -13.48
N ALA A 185 -0.69 -9.46 -13.92
CA ALA A 185 -0.89 -10.49 -14.94
C ALA A 185 -0.28 -10.13 -16.31
N ALA A 186 0.00 -8.85 -16.55
CA ALA A 186 0.61 -8.39 -17.80
C ALA A 186 2.08 -7.97 -17.55
N PRO A 187 3.07 -8.60 -18.23
CA PRO A 187 4.48 -8.26 -18.06
C PRO A 187 4.79 -6.77 -18.34
N ALA A 188 4.05 -6.15 -19.26
CA ALA A 188 4.25 -4.74 -19.63
C ALA A 188 4.00 -3.76 -18.47
N ASN A 189 3.28 -4.18 -17.43
CA ASN A 189 2.86 -3.30 -16.33
C ASN A 189 3.85 -3.26 -15.14
N VAL A 190 4.82 -4.19 -15.08
CA VAL A 190 5.64 -4.36 -13.87
C VAL A 190 6.78 -3.36 -13.72
N GLY A 191 7.07 -2.57 -14.76
CA GLY A 191 8.25 -1.71 -14.79
C GLY A 191 9.51 -2.57 -14.84
N THR A 192 10.36 -2.49 -13.80
CA THR A 192 11.55 -3.34 -13.66
C THR A 192 11.14 -4.77 -13.29
N PRO A 193 11.37 -5.78 -14.15
CA PRO A 193 10.96 -7.16 -13.87
C PRO A 193 11.79 -7.80 -12.75
N ALA A 194 11.14 -8.59 -11.89
CA ALA A 194 11.78 -9.35 -10.81
C ALA A 194 11.37 -10.84 -10.79
N GLY A 195 10.86 -11.36 -11.91
CA GLY A 195 10.41 -12.74 -12.06
C GLY A 195 8.89 -12.85 -12.20
N SER A 196 8.38 -14.05 -12.01
CA SER A 196 6.95 -14.35 -12.05
C SER A 196 6.63 -15.53 -11.15
N VAL A 197 5.38 -15.61 -10.72
CA VAL A 197 4.84 -16.72 -9.93
C VAL A 197 3.52 -17.18 -10.55
N THR A 198 3.32 -18.48 -10.70
CA THR A 198 2.05 -19.07 -11.11
C THR A 198 1.29 -19.49 -9.87
N ILE A 199 0.03 -19.07 -9.78
CA ILE A 199 -0.79 -19.21 -8.58
C ILE A 199 -2.20 -19.66 -8.96
N PRO A 200 -2.91 -20.33 -8.03
CA PRO A 200 -4.32 -20.66 -8.22
C PRO A 200 -5.17 -19.39 -8.32
N MET A 201 -6.18 -19.46 -9.17
CA MET A 201 -7.15 -18.40 -9.44
C MET A 201 -8.56 -18.96 -9.29
N THR A 202 -9.46 -18.17 -8.70
CA THR A 202 -10.90 -18.43 -8.64
C THR A 202 -11.69 -17.29 -9.30
N SER A 203 -13.00 -17.45 -9.47
CA SER A 203 -13.91 -16.32 -9.65
C SER A 203 -14.69 -16.07 -8.36
N ILE A 204 -15.22 -14.85 -8.18
CA ILE A 204 -16.07 -14.53 -7.02
C ILE A 204 -17.32 -15.40 -7.01
N ASP A 205 -17.96 -15.58 -8.17
CA ASP A 205 -19.19 -16.37 -8.32
C ASP A 205 -18.99 -17.87 -8.00
N THR A 206 -17.75 -18.36 -8.10
CA THR A 206 -17.43 -19.75 -7.71
C THR A 206 -17.14 -19.88 -6.22
N TYR A 207 -16.64 -18.81 -5.59
CA TYR A 207 -16.23 -18.84 -4.19
C TYR A 207 -17.41 -18.63 -3.23
N LEU A 208 -18.36 -17.75 -3.56
CA LEU A 208 -19.53 -17.41 -2.75
C LEU A 208 -20.77 -18.22 -3.12
#